data_AF-A0A7V3IVA8-F1
#
_entry.id   AF-A0A7V3IVA8-F1
#
_cell.length_a   1.000
_cell.length_b   1.000
_cell.length_c   1.000
_cell.angle_alpha   90.00
_cell.angle_beta   90.00
_cell.angle_gamma   90.00
#
_symmetry.space_group_name_H-M   'P 1'
#
loop_
_entity.id
_entity.type
_entity.pdbx_description
1 polymer ?
#
loop_
_entity_poly.entity_id
_entity_poly.type
_entity_poly.pdbx_seq_one_letter_code
_entity_poly.pdbx_strand_id
1 'polypeptide(L)'
;IPSGDTRAFLGERIGVRRGTVVDRHGTVLATHDGVHGFTIGQRKGLGIAGPGSDGRPRYVTAIDAERGTVRVGSVADLQVWTLIGRNPVFTAGVAPLGPLQCAVQVRAHGDAVDAVAELADDELLVRLRTPQRGVAPGQTLVLYRPDPDGDEVIGSATIAGTA
;
A
#
# COMPACT_ATOMS: atom_id res chain seq x y z
N ILE A 1 -4.86 -12.60 -18.19
CA ILE A 1 -3.66 -13.48 -18.15
C ILE A 1 -4.08 -14.86 -18.61
N PRO A 2 -3.49 -15.45 -19.67
CA PRO A 2 -4.09 -16.58 -20.39
C PRO A 2 -4.03 -17.95 -19.69
N SER A 3 -3.37 -18.07 -18.54
CA SER A 3 -3.23 -19.35 -17.81
C SER A 3 -3.66 -19.30 -16.34
N GLY A 4 -4.03 -18.13 -15.81
CA GLY A 4 -4.35 -17.95 -14.39
C GLY A 4 -3.15 -18.04 -13.42
N ASP A 5 -1.99 -18.50 -13.87
CA ASP A 5 -0.77 -18.57 -13.05
C ASP A 5 0.16 -17.37 -13.32
N THR A 6 -0.13 -16.28 -12.63
CA THR A 6 0.66 -15.04 -12.67
C THR A 6 2.10 -15.24 -12.18
N ARG A 7 2.35 -16.25 -11.32
CA ARG A 7 3.65 -16.47 -10.69
C ARG A 7 4.65 -17.08 -11.69
N ALA A 8 4.21 -18.08 -12.46
CA ALA A 8 5.01 -18.65 -13.53
C ALA A 8 5.32 -17.63 -14.64
N PHE A 9 4.33 -16.83 -15.05
CA PHE A 9 4.47 -15.82 -16.10
C PHE A 9 5.47 -14.71 -15.73
N LEU A 10 5.51 -14.28 -14.47
CA LEU A 10 6.45 -13.25 -14.00
C LEU A 10 7.87 -13.80 -13.80
N GLY A 11 8.00 -15.05 -13.34
CA GLY A 11 9.31 -15.69 -13.08
C GLY A 11 10.16 -15.88 -14.33
N GLU A 12 9.54 -16.11 -15.50
CA GLU A 12 10.27 -16.26 -16.77
C GLU A 12 10.85 -14.95 -17.32
N ARG A 13 10.32 -13.78 -16.88
CA ARG A 13 10.70 -12.47 -17.43
C ARG A 13 11.47 -11.59 -16.45
N ILE A 14 11.45 -11.92 -15.17
CA ILE A 14 12.09 -11.14 -14.11
C ILE A 14 13.09 -12.08 -13.43
N GLY A 15 14.38 -11.85 -13.67
CA GLY A 15 15.44 -12.64 -13.07
C GLY A 15 15.31 -12.73 -11.54
N VAL A 16 15.79 -13.84 -10.98
CA VAL A 16 15.79 -14.11 -9.53
C VAL A 16 16.62 -13.03 -8.82
N ARG A 17 15.95 -12.08 -8.17
CA ARG A 17 16.60 -11.06 -7.34
C ARG A 17 16.47 -11.46 -5.87
N ARG A 18 17.57 -11.99 -5.33
CA ARG A 18 17.68 -12.33 -3.90
C ARG A 18 17.39 -11.09 -3.06
N GLY A 19 16.63 -11.28 -1.99
CA GLY A 19 16.14 -10.20 -1.14
C GLY A 19 16.08 -10.61 0.33
N THR A 20 15.56 -9.70 1.16
CA THR A 20 15.50 -9.87 2.62
C THR A 20 14.11 -9.68 3.16
N VAL A 21 13.75 -10.53 4.14
CA VAL A 21 12.58 -10.31 4.99
C VAL A 21 13.01 -9.49 6.20
N VAL A 22 12.34 -8.37 6.47
CA VAL A 22 12.68 -7.44 7.57
C VAL A 22 11.49 -7.19 8.49
N ASP A 23 11.73 -6.85 9.75
CA ASP A 23 10.69 -6.38 10.67
C ASP A 23 10.37 -4.87 10.48
N ARG A 24 9.51 -4.31 11.34
CA ARG A 24 9.16 -2.87 11.32
C ARG A 24 10.36 -1.94 11.59
N HIS A 25 11.39 -2.42 12.29
CA HIS A 25 12.60 -1.67 12.60
C HIS A 25 13.67 -1.81 11.50
N GLY A 26 13.41 -2.62 10.47
CA GLY A 26 14.38 -2.92 9.42
C GLY A 26 15.35 -4.04 9.78
N THR A 27 15.16 -4.72 10.91
CA THR A 27 15.97 -5.87 11.29
C THR A 27 15.74 -7.01 10.30
N VAL A 28 16.81 -7.51 9.69
CA VAL A 28 16.74 -8.66 8.78
C VAL A 28 16.43 -9.92 9.57
N LEU A 29 15.37 -10.63 9.16
CA LEU A 29 14.89 -11.86 9.79
C LEU A 29 15.18 -13.11 8.94
N ALA A 30 15.21 -12.96 7.61
CA ALA A 30 15.48 -14.03 6.66
C ALA A 30 15.91 -13.48 5.30
N THR A 31 16.38 -14.37 4.43
CA THR A 31 16.62 -14.09 3.00
C THR A 31 15.68 -14.91 2.12
N HIS A 32 15.41 -14.45 0.91
CA HIS A 32 14.56 -15.15 -0.06
C HIS A 32 15.08 -14.99 -1.49
N ASP A 33 14.68 -15.87 -2.40
CA ASP A 33 15.12 -15.84 -3.80
C ASP A 33 14.32 -14.86 -4.67
N GLY A 34 13.18 -14.36 -4.20
CA GLY A 34 12.52 -13.23 -4.87
C GLY A 34 11.19 -12.82 -4.23
N VAL A 35 10.83 -11.55 -4.42
CA VAL A 35 9.61 -10.97 -3.85
C VAL A 35 8.32 -11.56 -4.43
N HIS A 36 8.39 -12.15 -5.63
CA HIS A 36 7.27 -12.82 -6.30
C HIS A 36 6.73 -14.02 -5.51
N GLY A 37 7.50 -14.50 -4.52
CA GLY A 37 7.07 -15.55 -3.62
C GLY A 37 6.10 -15.12 -2.52
N PHE A 38 5.89 -13.81 -2.36
CA PHE A 38 5.19 -13.22 -1.24
C PHE A 38 3.94 -12.47 -1.67
N THR A 39 2.93 -12.50 -0.81
CA THR A 39 1.70 -11.71 -0.95
C THR A 39 1.46 -10.92 0.34
N ILE A 40 1.00 -9.68 0.24
CA ILE A 40 0.55 -8.90 1.41
C ILE A 40 -0.50 -9.70 2.20
N GLY A 41 -0.34 -9.77 3.52
CA GLY A 41 -1.17 -10.58 4.42
C GLY A 41 -0.76 -12.05 4.55
N GLN A 42 0.27 -12.51 3.82
CA GLN A 42 0.78 -13.88 3.94
C GLN A 42 1.39 -14.13 5.33
N ARG A 43 0.97 -15.23 5.97
CA ARG A 43 1.45 -15.66 7.30
C ARG A 43 2.44 -16.84 7.25
N LYS A 44 2.25 -17.78 6.32
CA LYS A 44 3.05 -19.02 6.22
C LYS A 44 4.14 -18.88 5.16
N GLY A 45 5.19 -19.70 5.25
CA GLY A 45 6.23 -19.75 4.23
C GLY A 45 7.10 -18.48 4.15
N LEU A 46 7.26 -17.76 5.26
CA LEU A 46 8.04 -16.52 5.32
C LEU A 46 9.56 -16.75 5.44
N GLY A 47 10.00 -17.99 5.64
CA GLY A 47 11.41 -18.31 5.85
C GLY A 47 11.98 -17.83 7.20
N ILE A 48 11.13 -17.35 8.11
CA ILE A 48 11.51 -16.89 9.46
C ILE A 48 11.18 -17.97 10.50
N ALA A 49 12.01 -18.08 11.54
CA ALA A 49 11.81 -19.05 12.61
C ALA A 49 10.64 -18.63 13.51
N GLY A 50 9.66 -19.54 13.68
CA GLY A 50 8.61 -19.48 14.71
C GLY A 50 7.74 -18.20 14.73
N PRO A 51 6.89 -18.04 15.76
CA PRO A 51 6.30 -16.75 16.08
C PRO A 51 7.41 -15.71 16.33
N GLY A 52 7.09 -14.41 16.25
CA GLY A 52 8.06 -13.37 16.62
C GLY A 52 8.59 -13.54 18.05
N SER A 53 9.61 -12.76 18.43
CA SER A 53 10.10 -12.68 19.81
C SER A 53 9.01 -12.38 20.85
N ASP A 54 7.87 -11.85 20.41
CA ASP A 54 6.66 -11.57 21.17
C ASP A 54 5.65 -12.74 21.22
N GLY A 55 5.97 -13.89 20.63
CA GLY A 55 5.10 -15.08 20.58
C GLY A 55 3.95 -14.99 19.57
N ARG A 56 3.86 -13.91 18.79
CA ARG A 56 2.71 -13.64 17.89
C ARG A 56 3.00 -14.00 16.43
N PRO A 57 1.97 -14.34 15.64
CA PRO A 57 2.14 -14.59 14.21
C PRO A 57 2.54 -13.31 13.47
N ARG A 58 3.41 -13.46 12.47
CA ARG A 58 3.81 -12.38 11.57
C ARG A 58 3.14 -12.53 10.20
N TYR A 59 2.90 -11.39 9.58
CA TYR A 59 2.25 -11.25 8.29
C TYR A 59 3.11 -10.37 7.40
N VAL A 60 3.14 -10.61 6.09
CA VAL A 60 3.75 -9.69 5.13
C VAL A 60 2.94 -8.39 5.09
N THR A 61 3.55 -7.27 5.48
CA THR A 61 2.89 -5.96 5.56
C THR A 61 3.24 -5.04 4.41
N ALA A 62 4.42 -5.23 3.79
CA ALA A 62 4.82 -4.48 2.61
C ALA A 62 5.77 -5.30 1.73
N ILE A 63 5.79 -5.03 0.43
CA ILE A 63 6.73 -5.60 -0.54
C ILE A 63 7.33 -4.45 -1.35
N ASP A 64 8.63 -4.27 -1.27
CA ASP A 64 9.42 -3.35 -2.08
C ASP A 64 10.20 -4.18 -3.11
N ALA A 65 9.65 -4.28 -4.33
CA ALA A 65 10.22 -5.09 -5.39
C ALA A 65 11.53 -4.52 -5.94
N GLU A 66 11.70 -3.20 -5.91
CA GLU A 66 12.88 -2.51 -6.40
C GLU A 66 14.08 -2.79 -5.48
N ARG A 67 13.87 -2.71 -4.17
CA ARG A 67 14.88 -3.05 -3.16
C ARG A 67 14.98 -4.54 -2.85
N GLY A 68 14.01 -5.34 -3.29
CA GLY A 68 13.93 -6.77 -2.94
C GLY A 68 13.65 -6.99 -1.45
N THR A 69 12.87 -6.11 -0.82
CA THR A 69 12.59 -6.16 0.62
C THR A 69 11.15 -6.57 0.88
N VAL A 70 10.96 -7.55 1.77
CA VAL A 70 9.65 -7.96 2.27
C VAL A 70 9.55 -7.56 3.73
N ARG A 71 8.62 -6.67 4.08
CA ARG A 71 8.40 -6.28 5.48
C ARG A 71 7.37 -7.19 6.12
N VAL A 72 7.63 -7.62 7.35
CA VAL A 72 6.68 -8.39 8.16
C VAL A 72 6.36 -7.70 9.47
N GLY A 73 5.12 -7.83 9.90
CA GLY A 73 4.61 -7.25 11.14
C GLY A 73 3.44 -8.04 11.71
N SER A 74 2.77 -7.44 12.68
CA SER A 74 1.54 -7.94 13.27
C SER A 74 0.35 -7.81 12.31
N VAL A 75 -0.78 -8.39 12.68
CA VAL A 75 -2.05 -8.20 11.94
C VAL A 75 -2.52 -6.74 11.95
N ALA A 76 -2.19 -5.97 12.98
CA ALA A 76 -2.52 -4.54 13.07
C ALA A 76 -1.72 -3.73 12.05
N ASP A 77 -0.49 -4.14 11.75
CA ASP A 77 0.36 -3.50 10.74
C ASP A 77 -0.11 -3.75 9.29
N LEU A 78 -1.18 -4.54 9.09
CA LEU A 78 -1.89 -4.66 7.80
C LEU A 78 -2.94 -3.55 7.59
N GLN A 79 -3.25 -2.80 8.64
CA GLN A 79 -4.16 -1.67 8.59
C GLN A 79 -3.39 -0.45 8.09
N VAL A 80 -3.85 0.10 6.99
CA VAL A 80 -3.35 1.34 6.41
C VAL A 80 -4.21 2.47 6.94
N TRP A 81 -3.59 3.46 7.55
CA TRP A 81 -4.23 4.66 8.08
C TRP A 81 -3.80 5.91 7.33
N THR A 82 -2.65 5.87 6.67
CA THR A 82 -2.08 6.97 5.92
C THR A 82 -1.68 6.49 4.53
N LEU A 83 -1.99 7.27 3.51
CA LEU A 83 -1.55 7.09 2.14
C LEU A 83 -0.64 8.25 1.77
N ILE A 84 0.42 7.95 1.03
CA ILE A 84 1.29 8.94 0.42
C ILE A 84 1.12 8.82 -1.08
N GLY A 85 0.56 9.86 -1.69
CA GLY A 85 0.34 9.98 -3.12
C GLY A 85 1.43 10.82 -3.78
N ARG A 86 1.97 10.34 -4.90
CA ARG A 86 2.86 11.12 -5.79
C ARG A 86 2.11 11.58 -7.03
N ASN A 87 2.64 12.62 -7.67
CA ASN A 87 2.08 13.23 -8.88
C ASN A 87 0.59 13.57 -8.73
N PRO A 88 0.20 14.38 -7.72
CA PRO A 88 -1.20 14.73 -7.53
C PRO A 88 -1.72 15.57 -8.70
N VAL A 89 -2.96 15.28 -9.12
CA VAL A 89 -3.70 16.04 -10.13
C VAL A 89 -4.99 16.52 -9.49
N PHE A 90 -5.23 17.83 -9.51
CA PHE A 90 -6.43 18.45 -8.96
C PHE A 90 -7.34 18.94 -10.07
N THR A 91 -8.64 18.63 -9.97
CA THR A 91 -9.65 18.97 -10.99
C THR A 91 -9.77 20.48 -11.21
N ALA A 92 -9.64 21.27 -10.13
CA ALA A 92 -9.66 22.73 -10.19
C ALA A 92 -8.38 23.34 -10.79
N GLY A 93 -7.37 22.53 -11.16
CA GLY A 93 -6.07 22.98 -11.67
C GLY A 93 -5.14 23.55 -10.59
N VAL A 94 -5.63 23.74 -9.37
CA VAL A 94 -4.87 24.22 -8.21
C VAL A 94 -5.05 23.28 -7.02
N ALA A 95 -4.01 23.15 -6.21
CA ALA A 95 -4.07 22.38 -4.99
C ALA A 95 -4.94 23.09 -3.91
N PRO A 96 -5.66 22.34 -3.07
CA PRO A 96 -6.33 22.90 -1.89
C PRO A 96 -5.33 23.61 -0.97
N LEU A 97 -5.76 24.72 -0.37
CA LEU A 97 -4.99 25.42 0.65
C LEU A 97 -5.15 24.70 1.99
N GLY A 98 -4.15 23.89 2.35
CA GLY A 98 -4.10 23.16 3.61
C GLY A 98 -5.00 21.91 3.65
N PRO A 99 -5.30 21.40 4.86
CA PRO A 99 -6.04 20.16 5.03
C PRO A 99 -7.48 20.22 4.48
N LEU A 100 -7.79 19.28 3.61
CA LEU A 100 -9.08 19.10 2.96
C LEU A 100 -9.80 17.89 3.56
N GLN A 101 -11.02 18.09 4.05
CA GLN A 101 -11.94 16.98 4.38
C GLN A 101 -12.53 16.41 3.09
N CYS A 102 -12.42 15.10 2.90
CA CYS A 102 -12.87 14.43 1.68
C CYS A 102 -13.21 12.97 1.95
N ALA A 103 -13.85 12.32 0.98
CA ALA A 103 -13.86 10.86 0.89
C ALA A 103 -12.73 10.41 -0.05
N VAL A 104 -12.06 9.29 0.24
CA VAL A 104 -11.01 8.73 -0.60
C VAL A 104 -11.33 7.31 -1.02
N GLN A 105 -11.17 7.03 -2.31
CA GLN A 105 -11.30 5.70 -2.89
C GLN A 105 -9.94 5.21 -3.38
N VAL A 106 -9.53 4.01 -2.96
CA VAL A 106 -8.22 3.41 -3.29
C VAL A 106 -8.33 2.18 -4.19
N ARG A 107 -9.56 1.82 -4.58
CA ARG A 107 -9.89 0.69 -5.47
C ARG A 107 -11.10 1.07 -6.31
N ALA A 108 -11.07 0.78 -7.61
CA ALA A 108 -12.19 1.10 -8.52
C ALA A 108 -13.54 0.49 -8.09
N HIS A 109 -13.53 -0.66 -7.42
CA HIS A 109 -14.73 -1.33 -6.90
C HIS A 109 -14.80 -1.32 -5.37
N GLY A 110 -14.00 -0.49 -4.70
CA GLY A 110 -14.05 -0.33 -3.24
C GLY A 110 -14.85 0.90 -2.84
N ASP A 111 -15.39 0.88 -1.63
CA ASP A 111 -16.06 2.05 -1.07
C ASP A 111 -15.07 3.19 -0.82
N ALA A 112 -15.55 4.42 -0.98
CA ALA A 112 -14.82 5.59 -0.51
C ALA A 112 -14.92 5.67 1.03
N VAL A 113 -13.85 6.12 1.67
CA VAL A 113 -13.84 6.33 3.13
C VAL A 113 -13.45 7.74 3.49
N ASP A 114 -13.99 8.25 4.58
CA ASP A 114 -13.66 9.58 5.05
C ASP A 114 -12.17 9.71 5.36
N ALA A 115 -11.61 10.85 4.97
CA ALA A 115 -10.20 11.15 5.12
C ALA A 115 -9.93 12.66 5.23
N VAL A 116 -8.70 12.98 5.57
CA VAL A 116 -8.13 14.33 5.47
C VAL A 116 -6.96 14.26 4.50
N ALA A 117 -7.02 15.03 3.42
CA ALA A 117 -5.96 15.12 2.42
C ALA A 117 -5.23 16.45 2.53
N GLU A 118 -3.91 16.45 2.44
CA GLU A 118 -3.07 17.65 2.49
C GLU A 118 -1.90 17.48 1.52
N LEU A 119 -1.60 18.53 0.74
CA LEU A 119 -0.40 18.56 -0.08
C LEU A 119 0.77 19.09 0.76
N ALA A 120 1.81 18.29 0.92
CA ALA A 120 3.04 18.66 1.63
C ALA A 120 4.25 18.22 0.79
N ASP A 121 5.16 19.15 0.48
CA ASP A 121 6.39 18.88 -0.29
C ASP A 121 6.15 18.06 -1.58
N ASP A 122 5.14 18.45 -2.37
CA ASP A 122 4.68 17.79 -3.61
C ASP A 122 4.06 16.38 -3.44
N GLU A 123 3.98 15.88 -2.21
CA GLU A 123 3.28 14.64 -1.87
C GLU A 123 1.90 14.91 -1.30
N LEU A 124 0.93 14.12 -1.75
CA LEU A 124 -0.42 14.14 -1.20
C LEU A 124 -0.50 13.18 -0.02
N LEU A 125 -0.53 13.73 1.19
CA LEU A 125 -0.71 12.98 2.42
C LEU A 125 -2.20 12.81 2.71
N VAL A 126 -2.68 11.58 2.79
CA VAL A 126 -4.09 11.27 3.06
C VAL A 126 -4.21 10.46 4.32
N ARG A 127 -4.84 11.03 5.35
CA ARG A 127 -5.10 10.38 6.65
C ARG A 127 -6.53 9.85 6.68
N LEU A 128 -6.68 8.55 6.74
CA LEU A 128 -7.96 7.84 6.74
C LEU A 128 -8.60 7.88 8.13
N ARG A 129 -9.92 8.03 8.18
CA ARG A 129 -10.70 7.91 9.43
C ARG A 129 -11.03 6.46 9.78
N THR A 130 -11.07 5.60 8.76
CA THR A 130 -11.28 4.15 8.90
C THR A 130 -10.16 3.44 8.15
N PRO A 131 -9.50 2.43 8.75
CA PRO A 131 -8.33 1.82 8.15
C PRO A 131 -8.72 1.00 6.93
N GLN A 132 -7.87 1.06 5.90
CA GLN A 132 -7.98 0.22 4.71
C GLN A 132 -7.02 -0.96 4.80
N ARG A 133 -7.27 -2.02 4.01
CA ARG A 133 -6.38 -3.18 3.90
C ARG A 133 -6.02 -3.44 2.44
N GLY A 134 -4.84 -4.02 2.25
CA GLY A 134 -4.37 -4.48 0.94
C GLY A 134 -4.21 -3.36 -0.09
N VAL A 135 -3.92 -2.14 0.37
CA VAL A 135 -3.60 -1.02 -0.50
C VAL A 135 -2.18 -1.21 -1.01
N ALA A 136 -2.01 -1.27 -2.32
CA ALA A 136 -0.71 -1.50 -2.94
C ALA A 136 -0.16 -0.22 -3.56
N PRO A 137 1.15 0.05 -3.44
CA PRO A 137 1.80 1.07 -4.25
C PRO A 137 1.55 0.85 -5.75
N GLY A 138 1.42 1.95 -6.50
CA GLY A 138 1.10 1.96 -7.93
C GLY A 138 -0.39 2.02 -8.24
N GLN A 139 -1.28 1.81 -7.27
CA GLN A 139 -2.72 2.07 -7.44
C GLN A 139 -3.01 3.58 -7.38
N THR A 140 -4.11 4.00 -8.00
CA THR A 140 -4.59 5.37 -7.91
C THR A 140 -5.46 5.54 -6.66
N LEU A 141 -5.24 6.62 -5.91
CA LEU A 141 -6.20 7.15 -4.95
C LEU A 141 -6.99 8.28 -5.61
N VAL A 142 -8.28 8.38 -5.33
CA VAL A 142 -9.15 9.46 -5.82
C VAL A 142 -9.82 10.14 -4.64
N LEU A 143 -9.77 11.46 -4.60
CA LEU A 143 -10.42 12.31 -3.60
C LEU A 143 -11.77 12.78 -4.12
N TYR A 144 -12.80 12.64 -3.28
CA TYR A 144 -14.16 13.05 -3.57
C TYR A 144 -14.66 14.08 -2.55
N ARG A 145 -15.49 15.01 -3.00
CA ARG A 145 -16.35 15.82 -2.14
C ARG A 145 -17.74 15.22 -2.19
N PRO A 146 -18.30 14.76 -1.07
CA PRO A 146 -19.69 14.34 -1.03
C PRO A 146 -20.60 15.50 -1.41
N ASP A 147 -21.53 15.26 -2.34
CA ASP A 147 -22.51 16.25 -2.80
C ASP A 147 -23.87 15.56 -3.00
N PRO A 148 -25.00 16.16 -2.55
CA PRO A 148 -26.33 15.60 -2.74
C PRO A 148 -26.71 15.28 -4.20
N ASP A 149 -26.17 16.01 -5.18
CA ASP A 149 -26.44 15.82 -6.60
C ASP A 149 -25.44 14.84 -7.26
N GLY A 150 -24.46 14.35 -6.50
CA GLY A 150 -23.46 13.37 -6.90
C GLY A 150 -22.04 13.82 -6.58
N ASP A 151 -21.26 12.93 -5.97
CA ASP A 151 -19.92 13.24 -5.47
C ASP A 151 -18.99 13.86 -6.55
N GLU A 152 -18.33 14.96 -6.19
CA GLU A 152 -17.39 15.66 -7.05
C GLU A 152 -15.99 15.05 -6.91
N VAL A 153 -15.32 14.74 -8.03
CA VAL A 153 -13.89 14.38 -8.02
C VAL A 153 -13.04 15.64 -7.82
N ILE A 154 -12.36 15.72 -6.68
CA ILE A 154 -11.50 16.87 -6.35
C ILE A 154 -10.09 16.68 -6.92
N GLY A 155 -9.61 15.44 -6.93
CA GLY A 155 -8.28 15.12 -7.42
C GLY A 155 -7.90 13.65 -7.27
N SER A 156 -6.68 13.33 -7.67
CA SER A 156 -6.14 11.97 -7.61
C SER A 156 -4.63 11.99 -7.47
N ALA A 157 -4.05 10.87 -7.04
CA ALA A 157 -2.61 10.66 -7.02
C ALA A 157 -2.27 9.17 -7.17
N THR A 158 -1.04 8.86 -7.54
CA THR A 158 -0.55 7.47 -7.51
C THR A 158 -0.01 7.14 -6.13
N ILE A 159 -0.51 6.10 -5.49
CA ILE A 159 -0.05 5.66 -4.17
C ILE A 159 1.42 5.23 -4.28
N ALA A 160 2.30 5.91 -3.56
CA ALA A 160 3.72 5.62 -3.46
C ALA A 160 4.08 4.95 -2.12
N GLY A 161 3.31 5.22 -1.06
CA GLY A 161 3.54 4.68 0.27
C GLY A 161 2.26 4.56 1.10
N THR A 162 2.34 3.74 2.14
CA THR A 162 1.27 3.49 3.11
C THR A 162 1.85 3.37 4.50
N ALA A 163 1.15 3.88 5.52
CA ALA A 163 1.53 3.77 6.93
C ALA A 163 0.30 3.61 7.84
#